data_AF-A0A7Y4P3Q2-F1
#
_entry.id   AF-A0A7Y4P3Q2-F1
#
_cell.length_a   1.000
_cell.length_b   1.000
_cell.length_c   1.000
_cell.angle_alpha   90.00
_cell.angle_beta   90.00
_cell.angle_gamma   90.00
#
_symmetry.space_group_name_H-M   'P 1'
#
loop_
_entity.id
_entity.type
_entity.pdbx_description
1 polymer ?
#
loop_
_entity_poly.entity_id
_entity_poly.type
_entity_poly.pdbx_seq_one_letter_code
_entity_poly.pdbx_strand_id
1 'polypeptide(L)'
;MTPGWLSQTFPPDGASAAEGIRNQLGRPELDLLTILVREAAQNSWDARVRGRRRPVAFRIEFGSVSAAHLGAWRELLLQNAPLDHQLPLRGALRRSDIRLLSVSDRGTTGLGGPTRADVAQGANHDFVSFVRNIGEPRDTELGGGTYGFGKGIFYLVSKAGAVLLHTRCATDEGLQTRLIGCALWKSYVGQEDAEERRYTGRHWWGEAIDGIVEPLIGDAADQAAQRLGLQPFEADETGTTVVVIDPMLDDMEPTQAAEYVAESIAWQLWPKTIATEERPQGMQFAVRCDGREVPVPDPETTRPLDLFVAAYRELAAGEGKRLECRSPRKYLGRLGLAKRVGLPVPASMASLTAGIEDLVHHVCLMRPAELVVSYFRGPKPPSELQSYAGVFRADTGMDEIYARAEPPTHDSWNPHSLQLPESTFVRTTFRRITEALEGLLELGGTARGGGSTISLGAASGRFASLVAGADGLGGASDFKPRPGAASGGRAPGAGGGVGGSIDRGGRDGSRLNRGRIEYVGDPYLDSRDGATVVVQDFRLPDVGDHEVHVDAGVLTGPGTRETEPPIGAAVPTFVAWEGDQGRVVEDRVLRITGGDGTTWRVIVRPAADTVTELDVTVRSAPGQS
;
A
#
# COMPACT_ATOMS: atom_id res chain seq x y z
N MET A 1 -9.60 -14.82 45.76
CA MET A 1 -10.18 -16.07 45.21
C MET A 1 -9.28 -16.56 44.08
N THR A 2 -9.43 -17.76 43.53
CA THR A 2 -8.60 -18.18 42.37
C THR A 2 -9.17 -17.57 41.08
N PRO A 3 -8.36 -16.95 40.20
CA PRO A 3 -8.85 -16.38 38.96
C PRO A 3 -9.41 -17.46 38.02
N GLY A 4 -10.43 -17.11 37.24
CA GLY A 4 -11.10 -18.03 36.33
C GLY A 4 -11.94 -17.32 35.30
N TRP A 5 -12.41 -18.08 34.30
CA TRP A 5 -13.31 -17.55 33.26
C TRP A 5 -14.74 -17.37 33.77
N LEU A 6 -15.37 -16.29 33.31
CA LEU A 6 -16.81 -16.06 33.41
C LEU A 6 -17.35 -15.67 32.04
N SER A 7 -18.45 -16.30 31.64
CA SER A 7 -19.19 -15.97 30.43
C SER A 7 -20.29 -14.95 30.73
N GLN A 8 -20.40 -13.90 29.92
CA GLN A 8 -21.44 -12.90 30.09
C GLN A 8 -22.80 -13.45 29.66
N THR A 9 -23.80 -13.38 30.54
CA THR A 9 -25.20 -13.58 30.18
C THR A 9 -25.77 -12.31 29.53
N PHE A 10 -26.83 -12.45 28.74
CA PHE A 10 -27.59 -11.27 28.32
C PHE A 10 -28.28 -10.66 29.55
N PRO A 11 -28.07 -9.35 29.82
CA PRO A 11 -28.81 -8.69 30.88
C PRO A 11 -30.29 -8.51 30.44
N PRO A 12 -31.23 -8.33 31.39
CA PRO A 12 -32.66 -8.26 31.08
C PRO A 12 -33.07 -7.13 30.11
N ASP A 13 -32.30 -6.05 30.07
CA ASP A 13 -32.42 -4.89 29.18
C ASP A 13 -31.72 -5.09 27.82
N GLY A 14 -30.97 -6.19 27.66
CA GLY A 14 -30.27 -6.54 26.43
C GLY A 14 -28.83 -6.02 26.37
N ALA A 15 -28.01 -6.67 25.55
CA ALA A 15 -26.62 -6.28 25.28
C ALA A 15 -26.22 -6.66 23.85
N SER A 16 -25.13 -6.08 23.33
CA SER A 16 -24.61 -6.45 22.01
C SER A 16 -23.90 -7.79 22.04
N ALA A 17 -24.38 -8.73 21.23
CA ALA A 17 -23.74 -10.04 21.03
C ALA A 17 -22.32 -9.88 20.44
N ALA A 18 -21.40 -10.75 20.85
CA ALA A 18 -20.03 -10.78 20.32
C ALA A 18 -19.98 -11.09 18.81
N GLU A 19 -20.95 -11.85 18.29
CA GLU A 19 -21.07 -12.17 16.87
C GLU A 19 -21.33 -10.93 16.01
N GLY A 20 -22.08 -9.94 16.51
CA GLY A 20 -22.29 -8.67 15.80
C GLY A 20 -20.97 -7.92 15.58
N ILE A 21 -20.08 -7.93 16.57
CA ILE A 21 -18.74 -7.34 16.47
C ILE A 21 -17.90 -8.10 15.44
N ARG A 22 -17.92 -9.44 15.49
CA ARG A 22 -17.18 -10.28 14.52
C ARG A 22 -17.67 -10.13 13.09
N ASN A 23 -18.97 -9.93 12.89
CA ASN A 23 -19.58 -9.79 11.57
C ASN A 23 -19.46 -8.36 11.01
N GLN A 24 -19.48 -7.33 11.86
CA GLN A 24 -19.23 -5.93 11.47
C GLN A 24 -17.82 -5.73 10.89
N LEU A 25 -16.89 -6.60 11.28
CA LEU A 25 -15.54 -6.64 10.75
C LEU A 25 -15.48 -7.21 9.31
N GLY A 26 -16.56 -7.75 8.75
CA GLY A 26 -16.60 -8.17 7.35
C GLY A 26 -15.48 -9.14 6.92
N ARG A 27 -15.23 -9.23 5.62
CA ARG A 27 -13.98 -9.79 5.07
C ARG A 27 -13.20 -8.62 4.47
N PRO A 28 -12.12 -8.16 5.12
CA PRO A 28 -11.34 -7.04 4.61
C PRO A 28 -10.63 -7.40 3.29
N GLU A 29 -10.30 -6.39 2.48
CA GLU A 29 -9.43 -6.56 1.31
C GLU A 29 -7.97 -6.86 1.73
N LEU A 30 -7.51 -6.23 2.82
CA LEU A 30 -6.24 -6.53 3.47
C LEU A 30 -6.33 -7.80 4.33
N ASP A 31 -5.22 -8.54 4.44
CA ASP A 31 -5.12 -9.68 5.34
C ASP A 31 -5.12 -9.26 6.82
N LEU A 32 -5.46 -10.20 7.70
CA LEU A 32 -5.62 -9.93 9.14
C LEU A 32 -4.31 -9.53 9.83
N LEU A 33 -3.16 -10.06 9.39
CA LEU A 33 -1.86 -9.71 9.99
C LEU A 33 -1.45 -8.27 9.61
N THR A 34 -1.72 -7.84 8.37
CA THR A 34 -1.49 -6.45 7.96
C THR A 34 -2.39 -5.48 8.72
N ILE A 35 -3.67 -5.82 8.90
CA ILE A 35 -4.60 -5.00 9.71
C ILE A 35 -4.12 -4.96 11.16
N LEU A 36 -3.69 -6.09 11.72
CA LEU A 36 -3.14 -6.14 13.08
C LEU A 36 -1.95 -5.20 13.24
N VAL A 37 -1.00 -5.22 12.30
CA VAL A 37 0.16 -4.31 12.31
C VAL A 37 -0.29 -2.85 12.34
N ARG A 38 -1.21 -2.47 11.45
CA ARG A 38 -1.73 -1.10 11.32
C ARG A 38 -2.45 -0.64 12.59
N GLU A 39 -3.45 -1.41 13.02
CA GLU A 39 -4.30 -1.06 14.17
C GLU A 39 -3.53 -1.07 15.49
N ALA A 40 -2.68 -2.06 15.72
CA ALA A 40 -1.92 -2.15 16.96
C ALA A 40 -0.89 -1.01 17.05
N ALA A 41 -0.15 -0.72 15.98
CA ALA A 41 0.83 0.37 15.98
C ALA A 41 0.17 1.74 16.13
N GLN A 42 -1.00 1.96 15.50
CA GLN A 42 -1.77 3.19 15.69
C GLN A 42 -2.22 3.33 17.14
N ASN A 43 -2.79 2.27 17.75
CA ASN A 43 -3.18 2.29 19.16
C ASN A 43 -2.00 2.63 20.08
N SER A 44 -0.82 2.05 19.82
CA SER A 44 0.40 2.36 20.58
C SER A 44 0.88 3.80 20.36
N TRP A 45 0.79 4.31 19.13
CA TRP A 45 1.15 5.70 18.82
C TRP A 45 0.23 6.71 19.50
N ASP A 46 -1.07 6.45 19.53
CA ASP A 46 -2.06 7.31 20.17
C ASP A 46 -1.90 7.29 21.70
N ALA A 47 -1.55 6.14 22.26
CA ALA A 47 -1.28 5.95 23.69
C ALA A 47 0.12 6.43 24.13
N ARG A 48 0.96 6.99 23.25
CA ARG A 48 2.32 7.41 23.61
C ARG A 48 2.34 8.42 24.76
N VAL A 49 3.28 8.26 25.69
CA VAL A 49 3.49 9.27 26.75
C VAL A 49 4.03 10.55 26.11
N ARG A 50 3.25 11.63 26.15
CA ARG A 50 3.64 12.92 25.60
C ARG A 50 4.83 13.51 26.36
N GLY A 51 5.73 14.18 25.66
CA GLY A 51 6.92 14.81 26.26
C GLY A 51 8.13 13.88 26.49
N ARG A 52 7.98 12.56 26.32
CA ARG A 52 9.14 11.65 26.27
C ARG A 52 9.90 11.85 24.96
N ARG A 53 11.24 11.85 25.06
CA ARG A 53 12.15 11.94 23.89
C ARG A 53 12.47 10.59 23.24
N ARG A 54 12.27 9.49 23.97
CA ARG A 54 12.50 8.13 23.45
C ARG A 54 11.34 7.72 22.54
N PRO A 55 11.60 6.99 21.44
CA PRO A 55 10.54 6.46 20.59
C PRO A 55 9.67 5.46 21.36
N VAL A 56 8.43 5.29 20.93
CA VAL A 56 7.60 4.16 21.38
C VAL A 56 8.25 2.87 20.86
N ALA A 57 8.61 1.96 21.75
CA ALA A 57 9.11 0.66 21.35
C ALA A 57 7.91 -0.26 21.13
N PHE A 58 7.73 -0.71 19.89
CA PHE A 58 6.66 -1.60 19.46
C PHE A 58 7.27 -2.92 18.98
N ARG A 59 6.79 -4.04 19.53
CA ARG A 59 7.32 -5.37 19.23
C ARG A 59 6.21 -6.36 18.95
N ILE A 60 6.41 -7.16 17.90
CA ILE A 60 5.58 -8.34 17.61
C ILE A 60 6.44 -9.59 17.79
N GLU A 61 5.94 -10.57 18.54
CA GLU A 61 6.66 -11.81 18.83
C GLU A 61 5.78 -13.03 18.58
N PHE A 62 6.26 -13.92 17.72
CA PHE A 62 5.69 -15.23 17.45
C PHE A 62 6.43 -16.27 18.29
N GLY A 63 5.69 -17.22 18.85
CA GLY A 63 6.32 -18.35 19.53
C GLY A 63 5.31 -19.33 20.10
N SER A 64 5.77 -20.14 21.04
CA SER A 64 4.92 -21.06 21.78
C SER A 64 5.20 -20.96 23.28
N VAL A 65 4.20 -21.33 24.10
CA VAL A 65 4.38 -21.48 25.54
C VAL A 65 5.52 -22.46 25.81
N SER A 66 6.53 -22.02 26.55
CA SER A 66 7.66 -22.87 26.89
C SER A 66 7.23 -24.01 27.81
N ALA A 67 7.96 -25.14 27.76
CA ALA A 67 7.65 -26.31 28.58
C ALA A 67 7.57 -26.00 30.10
N ALA A 68 8.35 -25.02 30.57
CA ALA A 68 8.35 -24.59 31.97
C ALA A 68 7.05 -23.90 32.39
N HIS A 69 6.35 -23.24 31.45
CA HIS A 69 5.13 -22.47 31.74
C HIS A 69 3.84 -23.22 31.35
N LEU A 70 3.91 -24.31 30.56
CA LEU A 70 2.74 -25.08 30.11
C LEU A 70 1.80 -25.50 31.26
N GLY A 71 2.37 -25.92 32.39
CA GLY A 71 1.59 -26.28 33.58
C GLY A 71 0.76 -25.10 34.11
N ALA A 72 1.39 -23.94 34.27
CA ALA A 72 0.73 -22.73 34.76
C ALA A 72 -0.33 -22.20 33.78
N TRP A 73 -0.07 -22.26 32.47
CA TRP A 73 -1.06 -21.92 31.44
C TRP A 73 -2.33 -22.76 31.56
N ARG A 74 -2.17 -24.08 31.71
CA ARG A 74 -3.31 -25.00 31.86
C ARG A 74 -4.01 -24.80 33.20
N GLU A 75 -3.27 -24.69 34.29
CA GLU A 75 -3.84 -24.48 35.62
C GLU A 75 -4.67 -23.18 35.69
N LEU A 76 -4.10 -22.06 35.24
CA LEU A 76 -4.74 -20.76 35.34
C LEU A 76 -5.86 -20.58 34.32
N LEU A 77 -5.63 -20.92 33.04
CA LEU A 77 -6.55 -20.57 31.95
C LEU A 77 -7.59 -21.65 31.64
N LEU A 78 -7.49 -22.88 32.19
CA LEU A 78 -8.58 -23.85 32.11
C LEU A 78 -9.58 -23.70 33.27
N GLN A 79 -9.23 -22.96 34.32
CA GLN A 79 -10.12 -22.71 35.45
C GLN A 79 -11.40 -22.02 34.97
N ASN A 80 -12.54 -22.71 35.14
CA ASN A 80 -13.87 -22.30 34.68
C ASN A 80 -13.97 -22.00 33.16
N ALA A 81 -13.00 -22.41 32.34
CA ALA A 81 -13.06 -22.19 30.89
C ALA A 81 -14.34 -22.83 30.30
N PRO A 82 -15.08 -22.15 29.41
CA PRO A 82 -16.26 -22.72 28.76
C PRO A 82 -15.94 -24.02 27.98
N LEU A 83 -16.98 -24.76 27.60
CA LEU A 83 -16.81 -25.94 26.74
C LEU A 83 -16.39 -25.52 25.32
N ASP A 84 -15.71 -26.40 24.58
CA ASP A 84 -15.10 -26.04 23.28
C ASP A 84 -16.10 -25.55 22.21
N HIS A 85 -17.35 -26.02 22.26
CA HIS A 85 -18.40 -25.53 21.35
C HIS A 85 -18.90 -24.11 21.71
N GLN A 86 -18.66 -23.65 22.94
CA GLN A 86 -19.00 -22.31 23.44
C GLN A 86 -17.81 -21.35 23.25
N LEU A 87 -16.60 -21.83 23.55
CA LEU A 87 -15.34 -21.14 23.33
C LEU A 87 -14.24 -22.19 23.09
N PRO A 88 -13.58 -22.25 21.92
CA PRO A 88 -12.61 -23.31 21.56
C PRO A 88 -11.24 -23.14 22.25
N LEU A 89 -11.21 -22.57 23.45
CA LEU A 89 -10.00 -22.31 24.23
C LEU A 89 -9.42 -23.58 24.85
N ARG A 90 -10.25 -24.53 25.31
CA ARG A 90 -9.74 -25.75 25.97
C ARG A 90 -8.98 -26.60 24.96
N GLY A 91 -9.49 -26.71 23.73
CA GLY A 91 -8.81 -27.35 22.61
C GLY A 91 -7.43 -26.76 22.38
N ALA A 92 -7.31 -25.43 22.29
CA ALA A 92 -6.03 -24.74 22.12
C ALA A 92 -5.05 -25.02 23.27
N LEU A 93 -5.49 -24.90 24.53
CA LEU A 93 -4.64 -25.06 25.72
C LEU A 93 -4.21 -26.51 26.00
N ARG A 94 -4.93 -27.50 25.46
CA ARG A 94 -4.61 -28.93 25.62
C ARG A 94 -3.57 -29.43 24.63
N ARG A 95 -3.27 -28.67 23.59
CA ARG A 95 -2.19 -28.98 22.65
C ARG A 95 -0.84 -29.02 23.36
N SER A 96 0.09 -29.77 22.80
CA SER A 96 1.49 -29.77 23.22
C SER A 96 2.22 -28.49 22.82
N ASP A 97 1.77 -27.85 21.74
CA ASP A 97 2.27 -26.60 21.17
C ASP A 97 1.22 -25.48 21.31
N ILE A 98 1.16 -24.81 22.46
CA ILE A 98 0.28 -23.63 22.60
C ILE A 98 0.96 -22.45 21.91
N ARG A 99 0.57 -22.17 20.67
CA ARG A 99 1.11 -21.07 19.85
C ARG A 99 0.61 -19.73 20.35
N LEU A 100 1.47 -18.73 20.31
CA LEU A 100 1.21 -17.38 20.76
C LEU A 100 1.69 -16.36 19.72
N LEU A 101 0.97 -15.25 19.66
CA LEU A 101 1.42 -14.01 19.02
C LEU A 101 1.28 -12.90 20.05
N SER A 102 2.39 -12.27 20.44
CA SER A 102 2.40 -11.16 21.38
C SER A 102 2.65 -9.85 20.65
N VAL A 103 1.79 -8.86 20.84
CA VAL A 103 2.02 -7.48 20.41
C VAL A 103 2.23 -6.63 21.64
N SER A 104 3.35 -5.94 21.72
CA SER A 104 3.74 -5.16 22.89
C SER A 104 4.21 -3.77 22.54
N ASP A 105 3.79 -2.80 23.34
CA ASP A 105 4.31 -1.43 23.30
C ASP A 105 4.89 -1.02 24.64
N ARG A 106 5.90 -0.15 24.59
CA ARG A 106 6.56 0.47 25.75
C ARG A 106 6.77 1.96 25.49
N GLY A 107 6.70 2.75 26.56
CA GLY A 107 6.71 4.22 26.46
C GLY A 107 5.32 4.81 26.16
N THR A 108 4.27 4.02 26.31
CA THR A 108 2.86 4.43 26.21
C THR A 108 2.24 4.56 27.61
N THR A 109 1.01 5.06 27.73
CA THR A 109 0.33 5.27 29.01
C THR A 109 -0.13 3.98 29.69
N GLY A 110 -0.13 2.86 28.97
CA GLY A 110 -0.81 1.63 29.40
C GLY A 110 -2.34 1.80 29.43
N LEU A 111 -3.06 0.78 29.89
CA LEU A 111 -4.52 0.82 30.02
C LEU A 111 -4.93 1.31 31.42
N GLY A 112 -4.90 2.64 31.58
CA GLY A 112 -5.31 3.34 32.80
C GLY A 112 -6.82 3.51 32.95
N GLY A 113 -7.22 4.31 33.94
CA GLY A 113 -8.63 4.58 34.24
C GLY A 113 -9.35 3.47 35.01
N PRO A 114 -10.68 3.61 35.20
CA PRO A 114 -11.52 2.61 35.87
C PRO A 114 -11.48 1.25 35.17
N THR A 115 -11.70 0.16 35.93
CA THR A 115 -11.80 -1.22 35.41
C THR A 115 -13.24 -1.65 35.13
N ARG A 116 -14.21 -0.92 35.68
CA ARG A 116 -15.65 -1.13 35.53
C ARG A 116 -16.29 0.00 34.73
N ALA A 117 -17.23 -0.37 33.84
CA ALA A 117 -17.88 0.57 32.93
C ALA A 117 -18.97 1.42 33.60
N ASP A 118 -19.49 0.99 34.76
CA ASP A 118 -20.50 1.69 35.56
C ASP A 118 -19.89 2.75 36.51
N VAL A 119 -18.56 2.85 36.58
CA VAL A 119 -17.85 3.83 37.39
C VAL A 119 -17.48 5.05 36.54
N ALA A 120 -18.22 6.14 36.73
CA ALA A 120 -17.88 7.45 36.17
C ALA A 120 -16.79 8.12 37.02
N GLN A 121 -15.52 7.70 36.89
CA GLN A 121 -14.38 8.38 37.51
C GLN A 121 -13.31 8.72 36.48
N GLY A 122 -12.83 9.96 36.56
CA GLY A 122 -11.69 10.47 35.78
C GLY A 122 -12.02 10.75 34.32
N ALA A 123 -11.09 11.41 33.64
CA ALA A 123 -11.15 11.63 32.19
C ALA A 123 -10.52 10.47 31.39
N ASN A 124 -9.83 9.54 32.07
CA ASN A 124 -9.18 8.38 31.44
C ASN A 124 -10.12 7.17 31.49
N HIS A 125 -10.48 6.65 30.31
CA HIS A 125 -11.30 5.44 30.15
C HIS A 125 -10.58 4.33 29.36
N ASP A 126 -9.26 4.39 29.24
CA ASP A 126 -8.46 3.54 28.35
C ASP A 126 -8.73 2.04 28.58
N PHE A 127 -8.75 1.59 29.84
CA PHE A 127 -9.04 0.20 30.19
C PHE A 127 -10.46 -0.21 29.79
N VAL A 128 -11.50 0.51 30.25
CA VAL A 128 -12.90 0.19 29.90
C VAL A 128 -13.11 0.21 28.39
N SER A 129 -12.61 1.25 27.71
CA SER A 129 -12.70 1.35 26.26
C SER A 129 -12.00 0.19 25.56
N PHE A 130 -10.95 -0.42 26.14
CA PHE A 130 -10.21 -1.52 25.51
C PHE A 130 -10.78 -2.90 25.84
N VAL A 131 -11.19 -3.10 27.08
CA VAL A 131 -11.52 -4.41 27.65
C VAL A 131 -13.02 -4.68 27.68
N ARG A 132 -13.82 -3.65 27.95
CA ARG A 132 -15.27 -3.78 28.21
C ARG A 132 -16.11 -3.34 27.03
N ASN A 133 -15.76 -2.18 26.45
CA ASN A 133 -16.55 -1.53 25.40
C ASN A 133 -16.06 -1.90 24.00
N ILE A 134 -15.65 -3.16 23.82
CA ILE A 134 -15.22 -3.66 22.52
C ILE A 134 -16.44 -3.62 21.57
N GLY A 135 -16.27 -2.98 20.41
CA GLY A 135 -17.33 -2.77 19.43
C GLY A 135 -18.06 -1.42 19.53
N GLU A 136 -17.74 -0.57 20.52
CA GLU A 136 -18.21 0.82 20.54
C GLU A 136 -17.28 1.72 19.69
N PRO A 137 -17.83 2.64 18.87
CA PRO A 137 -17.04 3.66 18.19
C PRO A 137 -16.27 4.54 19.18
N ARG A 138 -15.09 5.05 18.80
CA ARG A 138 -14.36 6.05 19.60
C ARG A 138 -14.89 7.46 19.33
N ASP A 139 -15.08 8.24 20.39
CA ASP A 139 -15.45 9.68 20.36
C ASP A 139 -14.23 10.63 20.43
N THR A 140 -13.06 10.26 19.91
CA THR A 140 -11.85 11.13 19.98
C THR A 140 -11.64 11.91 18.69
N GLU A 141 -11.54 13.26 18.78
CA GLU A 141 -11.45 14.22 17.65
C GLU A 141 -10.28 14.00 16.66
N LEU A 142 -9.33 13.09 16.94
CA LEU A 142 -8.15 12.83 16.10
C LEU A 142 -7.79 11.33 15.97
N GLY A 143 -8.65 10.42 16.47
CA GLY A 143 -8.39 8.98 16.45
C GLY A 143 -9.20 8.29 15.35
N GLY A 144 -8.56 7.82 14.28
CA GLY A 144 -9.23 7.29 13.09
C GLY A 144 -10.17 6.08 13.30
N GLY A 145 -10.20 5.44 14.47
CA GLY A 145 -10.96 4.20 14.70
C GLY A 145 -12.48 4.40 14.74
N THR A 146 -13.13 4.42 13.57
CA THR A 146 -14.57 4.71 13.44
C THR A 146 -15.42 3.44 13.20
N TYR A 147 -14.80 2.29 12.90
CA TYR A 147 -15.51 1.15 12.28
C TYR A 147 -15.24 -0.24 12.88
N GLY A 148 -14.68 -0.33 14.09
CA GLY A 148 -14.70 -1.56 14.89
C GLY A 148 -13.51 -2.53 14.74
N PHE A 149 -12.67 -2.42 13.70
CA PHE A 149 -11.44 -3.23 13.57
C PHE A 149 -10.44 -3.03 14.69
N GLY A 150 -10.31 -1.79 15.17
CA GLY A 150 -9.24 -1.38 16.09
C GLY A 150 -8.86 -2.40 17.15
N LYS A 151 -9.67 -2.54 18.19
CA LYS A 151 -9.35 -3.46 19.29
C LYS A 151 -9.84 -4.89 19.02
N GLY A 152 -10.73 -5.04 18.03
CA GLY A 152 -11.35 -6.30 17.62
C GLY A 152 -10.38 -7.25 16.91
N ILE A 153 -9.37 -6.73 16.22
CA ILE A 153 -8.46 -7.52 15.38
C ILE A 153 -7.74 -8.64 16.14
N PHE A 154 -7.35 -8.43 17.40
CA PHE A 154 -6.69 -9.45 18.21
C PHE A 154 -7.55 -10.71 18.39
N TYR A 155 -8.87 -10.54 18.50
CA TYR A 155 -9.81 -11.66 18.63
C TYR A 155 -10.06 -12.37 17.30
N LEU A 156 -9.97 -11.64 16.17
CA LEU A 156 -10.09 -12.24 14.84
C LEU A 156 -8.85 -13.06 14.47
N VAL A 157 -7.66 -12.57 14.85
CA VAL A 157 -6.41 -13.29 14.66
C VAL A 157 -6.34 -14.51 15.58
N SER A 158 -7.03 -14.54 16.73
CA SER A 158 -7.07 -15.73 17.59
C SER A 158 -8.04 -16.80 17.07
N LYS A 159 -7.55 -18.01 16.77
CA LYS A 159 -8.43 -19.18 16.50
C LYS A 159 -9.28 -19.55 17.72
N ALA A 160 -8.73 -19.35 18.92
CA ALA A 160 -9.44 -19.54 20.17
C ALA A 160 -10.43 -18.40 20.50
N GLY A 161 -10.38 -17.29 19.75
CA GLY A 161 -11.09 -16.05 20.07
C GLY A 161 -10.65 -15.41 21.38
N ALA A 162 -9.48 -15.75 21.92
CA ALA A 162 -9.03 -15.42 23.26
C ALA A 162 -7.66 -14.74 23.28
N VAL A 163 -7.53 -13.73 24.14
CA VAL A 163 -6.31 -12.95 24.33
C VAL A 163 -6.05 -12.72 25.83
N LEU A 164 -4.79 -12.51 26.19
CA LEU A 164 -4.40 -11.98 27.50
C LEU A 164 -3.89 -10.55 27.34
N LEU A 165 -4.26 -9.67 28.27
CA LEU A 165 -3.83 -8.29 28.33
C LEU A 165 -3.02 -8.09 29.59
N HIS A 166 -1.73 -7.81 29.41
CA HIS A 166 -0.78 -7.49 30.47
C HIS A 166 -0.34 -6.04 30.29
N THR A 167 -0.70 -5.16 31.21
CA THR A 167 -0.51 -3.71 31.04
C THR A 167 -0.03 -3.07 32.34
N ARG A 168 0.83 -2.06 32.22
CA ARG A 168 1.22 -1.22 33.35
C ARG A 168 1.00 0.23 33.02
N CYS A 169 0.22 0.89 33.88
CA CYS A 169 -0.25 2.24 33.71
C CYS A 169 0.00 3.07 34.98
N ALA A 170 -0.01 4.39 34.84
CA ALA A 170 0.03 5.30 35.98
C ALA A 170 -1.38 5.47 36.56
N THR A 171 -1.46 5.43 37.89
CA THR A 171 -2.64 5.77 38.69
C THR A 171 -2.27 6.84 39.72
N ASP A 172 -3.26 7.34 40.45
CA ASP A 172 -3.04 8.31 41.54
C ASP A 172 -2.16 7.74 42.67
N GLU A 173 -2.08 6.41 42.78
CA GLU A 173 -1.31 5.68 43.80
C GLU A 173 0.10 5.26 43.31
N GLY A 174 0.43 5.50 42.04
CA GLY A 174 1.70 5.11 41.42
C GLY A 174 1.51 4.22 40.20
N LEU A 175 2.52 3.40 39.88
CA LEU A 175 2.40 2.45 38.77
C LEU A 175 1.61 1.22 39.20
N GLN A 176 0.68 0.80 38.36
CA GLN A 176 -0.18 -0.36 38.62
C GLN A 176 -0.13 -1.33 37.43
N THR A 177 0.36 -2.55 37.68
CA THR A 177 0.25 -3.66 36.72
C THR A 177 -1.16 -4.25 36.79
N ARG A 178 -1.72 -4.58 35.62
CA ARG A 178 -3.01 -5.27 35.46
C ARG A 178 -2.85 -6.45 34.51
N LEU A 179 -3.49 -7.58 34.84
CA LEU A 179 -3.54 -8.77 33.97
C LEU A 179 -4.99 -9.26 33.86
N ILE A 180 -5.50 -9.40 32.64
CA ILE A 180 -6.85 -9.91 32.38
C ILE A 180 -6.88 -10.72 31.09
N GLY A 181 -7.69 -11.79 31.07
CA GLY A 181 -8.01 -12.51 29.84
C GLY A 181 -9.35 -12.06 29.28
N CYS A 182 -9.44 -12.00 27.95
CA CYS A 182 -10.65 -11.61 27.25
C CYS A 182 -10.89 -12.58 26.10
N ALA A 183 -12.14 -12.95 25.86
CA ALA A 183 -12.49 -13.72 24.68
C ALA A 183 -13.80 -13.27 24.06
N LEU A 184 -13.85 -13.31 22.72
CA LEU A 184 -15.01 -13.00 21.90
C LEU A 184 -15.28 -14.15 20.93
N TRP A 185 -16.40 -14.84 21.15
CA TRP A 185 -16.86 -15.93 20.29
C TRP A 185 -18.30 -15.71 19.82
N LYS A 186 -19.06 -16.79 19.64
CA LYS A 186 -20.47 -16.76 19.24
C LYS A 186 -21.36 -16.71 20.49
N SER A 187 -22.50 -16.04 20.39
CA SER A 187 -23.53 -16.18 21.42
C SER A 187 -24.06 -17.62 21.46
N TYR A 188 -24.44 -18.10 22.63
CA TYR A 188 -24.93 -19.47 22.82
C TYR A 188 -25.98 -19.54 23.92
N VAL A 189 -26.69 -20.66 23.99
CA VAL A 189 -27.55 -21.03 25.12
C VAL A 189 -26.80 -22.06 25.96
N GLY A 190 -26.68 -21.82 27.26
CA GLY A 190 -26.04 -22.73 28.20
C GLY A 190 -26.95 -22.99 29.40
N GLN A 191 -26.64 -24.02 30.18
CA GLN A 191 -27.32 -24.28 31.44
C GLN A 191 -26.52 -23.75 32.62
N GLU A 192 -27.20 -23.03 33.51
CA GLU A 192 -26.68 -22.56 34.80
C GLU A 192 -27.76 -22.87 35.85
N ASP A 193 -27.41 -23.57 36.93
CA ASP A 193 -28.33 -23.97 38.00
C ASP A 193 -29.64 -24.64 37.53
N ALA A 194 -29.55 -25.49 36.50
CA ALA A 194 -30.67 -26.19 35.84
C ALA A 194 -31.66 -25.31 35.05
N GLU A 195 -31.34 -24.03 34.85
CA GLU A 195 -32.08 -23.12 33.96
C GLU A 195 -31.28 -22.83 32.68
N GLU A 196 -31.98 -22.69 31.55
CA GLU A 196 -31.36 -22.23 30.31
C GLU A 196 -31.14 -20.72 30.36
N ARG A 197 -29.91 -20.29 30.08
CA ARG A 197 -29.54 -18.88 29.97
C ARG A 197 -28.86 -18.60 28.64
N ARG A 198 -29.13 -17.39 28.11
CA ARG A 198 -28.48 -16.89 26.90
C ARG A 198 -27.19 -16.16 27.28
N TYR A 199 -26.12 -16.46 26.55
CA TYR A 199 -24.81 -15.86 26.71
C TYR A 199 -24.45 -15.02 25.49
N THR A 200 -23.83 -13.86 25.71
CA THR A 200 -23.51 -12.90 24.65
C THR A 200 -22.35 -13.38 23.76
N GLY A 201 -21.58 -14.36 24.23
CA GLY A 201 -20.32 -14.81 23.60
C GLY A 201 -19.09 -13.99 24.03
N ARG A 202 -19.24 -13.09 25.02
CA ARG A 202 -18.14 -12.39 25.68
C ARG A 202 -17.71 -13.16 26.92
N HIS A 203 -16.41 -13.30 27.12
CA HIS A 203 -15.85 -13.99 28.27
C HIS A 203 -14.67 -13.20 28.83
N TRP A 204 -14.52 -13.21 30.15
CA TRP A 204 -13.38 -12.61 30.83
C TRP A 204 -12.75 -13.61 31.79
N TRP A 205 -11.43 -13.55 31.90
CA TRP A 205 -10.65 -14.29 32.88
C TRP A 205 -9.96 -13.31 33.83
N GLY A 206 -10.08 -13.57 35.12
CA GLY A 206 -9.56 -12.69 36.17
C GLY A 206 -10.18 -13.05 37.51
N GLU A 207 -10.17 -12.12 38.46
CA GLU A 207 -10.79 -12.32 39.76
C GLU A 207 -12.28 -11.98 39.71
N ALA A 208 -13.15 -12.93 40.04
CA ALA A 208 -14.59 -12.69 40.12
C ALA A 208 -14.94 -11.97 41.43
N ILE A 209 -15.41 -10.74 41.33
CA ILE A 209 -15.86 -9.89 42.44
C ILE A 209 -17.27 -9.40 42.12
N ASP A 210 -18.24 -9.75 42.97
CA ASP A 210 -19.65 -9.38 42.81
C ASP A 210 -20.26 -9.77 41.44
N GLY A 211 -19.88 -10.94 40.91
CA GLY A 211 -20.34 -11.42 39.61
C GLY A 211 -19.71 -10.72 38.39
N ILE A 212 -18.72 -9.84 38.62
CA ILE A 212 -17.94 -9.18 37.58
C ILE A 212 -16.49 -9.66 37.66
N VAL A 213 -15.91 -10.02 36.53
CA VAL A 213 -14.49 -10.40 36.47
C VAL A 213 -13.63 -9.14 36.40
N GLU A 214 -12.84 -8.86 37.43
CA GLU A 214 -11.83 -7.81 37.50
C GLU A 214 -10.45 -8.33 37.04
N PRO A 215 -9.57 -7.44 36.54
CA PRO A 215 -8.17 -7.81 36.31
C PRO A 215 -7.50 -8.21 37.63
N LEU A 216 -6.48 -9.07 37.55
CA LEU A 216 -5.49 -9.14 38.62
C LEU A 216 -4.74 -7.82 38.66
N ILE A 217 -4.38 -7.32 39.85
CA ILE A 217 -3.76 -6.01 40.05
C ILE A 217 -2.48 -6.13 40.89
N GLY A 218 -1.46 -5.32 40.56
CA GLY A 218 -0.20 -5.21 41.32
C GLY A 218 0.54 -6.54 41.41
N ASP A 219 1.02 -6.88 42.61
CA ASP A 219 1.78 -8.11 42.87
C ASP A 219 1.08 -9.38 42.37
N ALA A 220 -0.25 -9.45 42.46
CA ALA A 220 -1.00 -10.61 41.96
C ALA A 220 -0.93 -10.72 40.43
N ALA A 221 -0.96 -9.58 39.72
CA ALA A 221 -0.79 -9.53 38.28
C ALA A 221 0.65 -9.91 37.89
N ASP A 222 1.65 -9.36 38.58
CA ASP A 222 3.06 -9.60 38.30
C ASP A 222 3.41 -11.09 38.52
N GLN A 223 2.94 -11.69 39.62
CA GLN A 223 3.13 -13.12 39.89
C GLN A 223 2.46 -14.01 38.84
N ALA A 224 1.24 -13.69 38.44
CA ALA A 224 0.54 -14.44 37.40
C ALA A 224 1.24 -14.31 36.03
N ALA A 225 1.66 -13.10 35.66
CA ALA A 225 2.42 -12.83 34.44
C ALA A 225 3.74 -13.62 34.41
N GLN A 226 4.48 -13.63 35.52
CA GLN A 226 5.71 -14.41 35.67
C GLN A 226 5.46 -15.91 35.53
N ARG A 227 4.42 -16.45 36.17
CA ARG A 227 4.05 -17.87 36.05
C ARG A 227 3.69 -18.26 34.61
N LEU A 228 3.03 -17.36 33.89
CA LEU A 228 2.69 -17.52 32.47
C LEU A 228 3.88 -17.28 31.53
N GLY A 229 5.04 -16.86 32.03
CA GLY A 229 6.23 -16.58 31.22
C GLY A 229 6.11 -15.30 30.39
N LEU A 230 5.24 -14.36 30.79
CA LEU A 230 5.12 -13.07 30.14
C LEU A 230 6.31 -12.18 30.55
N GLN A 231 6.80 -11.37 29.61
CA GLN A 231 7.87 -10.42 29.88
C GLN A 231 7.41 -9.43 30.98
N PRO A 232 8.14 -9.31 32.10
CA PRO A 232 7.83 -8.32 33.12
C PRO A 232 8.09 -6.91 32.58
N PHE A 233 7.48 -5.92 33.22
CA PHE A 233 7.84 -4.53 32.98
C PHE A 233 9.09 -4.15 33.80
N GLU A 234 9.95 -3.28 33.26
CA GLU A 234 11.13 -2.76 33.96
C GLU A 234 10.73 -1.82 35.14
N ALA A 235 11.59 -0.96 35.70
CA ALA A 235 11.18 -0.17 36.88
C ALA A 235 10.07 0.88 36.60
N ASP A 236 10.33 1.84 35.71
CA ASP A 236 9.44 2.98 35.38
C ASP A 236 8.74 2.85 34.02
N GLU A 237 8.88 1.68 33.41
CA GLU A 237 8.32 1.35 32.12
C GLU A 237 6.77 1.33 32.15
N THR A 238 6.14 1.77 31.08
CA THR A 238 4.67 1.73 30.96
C THR A 238 4.31 1.24 29.59
N GLY A 239 3.17 0.58 29.49
CA GLY A 239 2.61 0.15 28.22
C GLY A 239 1.83 -1.15 28.33
N THR A 240 1.60 -1.79 27.19
CA THR A 240 0.67 -2.91 27.09
C THR A 240 1.28 -4.03 26.26
N THR A 241 1.04 -5.26 26.68
CA THR A 241 1.29 -6.49 25.92
C THR A 241 -0.04 -7.22 25.74
N VAL A 242 -0.43 -7.43 24.49
CA VAL A 242 -1.58 -8.25 24.09
C VAL A 242 -1.06 -9.59 23.58
N VAL A 243 -1.43 -10.69 24.25
CA VAL A 243 -1.04 -12.05 23.89
C VAL A 243 -2.23 -12.74 23.24
N VAL A 244 -2.15 -12.97 21.94
CA VAL A 244 -3.13 -13.71 21.14
C VAL A 244 -2.85 -15.21 21.28
N ILE A 245 -3.85 -15.96 21.72
CA ILE A 245 -3.75 -17.42 21.91
C ILE A 245 -4.14 -18.12 20.62
N ASP A 246 -3.30 -19.05 20.17
CA ASP A 246 -3.48 -19.85 18.95
C ASP A 246 -3.78 -18.97 17.71
N PRO A 247 -2.82 -18.13 17.27
CA PRO A 247 -3.04 -17.22 16.17
C PRO A 247 -3.30 -17.93 14.83
N MET A 248 -4.16 -17.34 13.99
CA MET A 248 -4.33 -17.64 12.57
C MET A 248 -3.24 -16.94 11.78
N LEU A 249 -2.51 -17.73 10.97
CA LEU A 249 -1.36 -17.28 10.19
C LEU A 249 -1.57 -17.51 8.69
N ASP A 250 -2.82 -17.72 8.23
CA ASP A 250 -3.17 -17.89 6.81
C ASP A 250 -2.24 -18.89 6.07
N ASP A 251 -2.12 -20.09 6.65
CA ASP A 251 -1.28 -21.20 6.17
C ASP A 251 0.24 -20.95 6.15
N MET A 252 0.72 -19.79 6.63
CA MET A 252 2.14 -19.53 6.84
C MET A 252 2.67 -20.25 8.08
N GLU A 253 3.90 -20.77 7.97
CA GLU A 253 4.66 -21.19 9.14
C GLU A 253 5.05 -19.96 9.98
N PRO A 254 5.26 -20.09 11.31
CA PRO A 254 5.54 -18.96 12.20
C PRO A 254 6.69 -18.06 11.73
N THR A 255 7.76 -18.63 11.17
CA THR A 255 8.90 -17.86 10.64
C THR A 255 8.51 -17.03 9.41
N GLN A 256 7.72 -17.61 8.50
CA GLN A 256 7.23 -16.90 7.32
C GLN A 256 6.26 -15.79 7.70
N ALA A 257 5.38 -16.04 8.68
CA ALA A 257 4.48 -15.02 9.21
C ALA A 257 5.24 -13.88 9.89
N ALA A 258 6.34 -14.18 10.58
CA ALA A 258 7.21 -13.18 11.20
C ALA A 258 7.96 -12.33 10.16
N GLU A 259 8.51 -12.94 9.11
CA GLU A 259 9.12 -12.24 7.96
C GLU A 259 8.10 -11.34 7.26
N TYR A 260 6.91 -11.88 6.98
CA TYR A 260 5.80 -11.13 6.40
C TYR A 260 5.42 -9.92 7.26
N VAL A 261 5.25 -10.10 8.58
CA VAL A 261 4.93 -9.01 9.50
C VAL A 261 6.06 -7.97 9.57
N ALA A 262 7.33 -8.39 9.53
CA ALA A 262 8.46 -7.47 9.52
C ALA A 262 8.46 -6.59 8.26
N GLU A 263 8.22 -7.16 7.09
CA GLU A 263 8.07 -6.41 5.84
C GLU A 263 6.80 -5.54 5.84
N SER A 264 5.67 -6.04 6.35
CA SER A 264 4.43 -5.27 6.51
C SER A 264 4.62 -4.07 7.43
N ILE A 265 5.40 -4.17 8.51
CA ILE A 265 5.79 -3.02 9.32
C ILE A 265 6.54 -1.99 8.46
N ALA A 266 7.50 -2.41 7.65
CA ALA A 266 8.24 -1.50 6.78
C ALA A 266 7.32 -0.82 5.75
N TRP A 267 6.36 -1.53 5.18
CA TRP A 267 5.41 -0.94 4.22
C TRP A 267 4.35 -0.06 4.87
N GLN A 268 3.86 -0.40 6.05
CA GLN A 268 2.71 0.30 6.65
C GLN A 268 3.12 1.41 7.62
N LEU A 269 4.33 1.35 8.20
CA LEU A 269 4.72 2.16 9.35
C LEU A 269 6.07 2.89 9.19
N TRP A 270 6.75 2.78 8.04
CA TRP A 270 8.04 3.44 7.82
C TRP A 270 8.08 4.94 8.15
N PRO A 271 7.04 5.78 7.99
CA PRO A 271 7.15 7.20 8.31
C PRO A 271 7.47 7.44 9.79
N LYS A 272 7.10 6.49 10.66
CA LYS A 272 7.36 6.54 12.10
C LYS A 272 8.80 6.22 12.48
N THR A 273 9.56 5.60 11.59
CA THR A 273 10.98 5.27 11.82
C THR A 273 11.90 6.41 11.39
N ILE A 274 11.46 7.27 10.47
CA ILE A 274 12.28 8.35 9.92
C ILE A 274 12.37 9.52 10.91
N ALA A 275 13.60 9.88 11.28
CA ALA A 275 13.88 11.13 11.98
C ALA A 275 14.05 12.28 10.99
N THR A 276 13.59 13.48 11.37
CA THR A 276 13.71 14.74 10.64
C THR A 276 14.26 15.82 11.57
N GLU A 277 14.65 16.98 11.03
CA GLU A 277 15.12 18.11 11.86
C GLU A 277 14.05 18.59 12.85
N GLU A 278 12.78 18.59 12.43
CA GLU A 278 11.66 19.04 13.26
C GLU A 278 11.18 17.95 14.23
N ARG A 279 11.41 16.67 13.92
CA ARG A 279 10.82 15.54 14.67
C ARG A 279 11.81 14.37 14.80
N PRO A 280 12.14 13.94 16.02
CA PRO A 280 12.89 12.70 16.22
C PRO A 280 12.05 11.49 15.79
N GLN A 281 12.71 10.34 15.63
CA GLN A 281 12.07 9.06 15.39
C GLN A 281 10.92 8.83 16.37
N GLY A 282 9.73 8.54 15.85
CA GLY A 282 8.52 8.37 16.66
C GLY A 282 8.41 6.97 17.25
N MET A 283 8.71 5.94 16.46
CA MET A 283 8.56 4.55 16.85
C MET A 283 9.77 3.71 16.46
N GLN A 284 10.08 2.74 17.31
CA GLN A 284 11.05 1.69 17.05
C GLN A 284 10.29 0.36 16.94
N PHE A 285 10.58 -0.41 15.90
CA PHE A 285 9.92 -1.68 15.64
C PHE A 285 10.87 -2.85 15.86
N ALA A 286 10.37 -3.95 16.38
CA ALA A 286 11.09 -5.21 16.48
C ALA A 286 10.16 -6.39 16.21
N VAL A 287 10.63 -7.39 15.47
CA VAL A 287 9.92 -8.65 15.26
C VAL A 287 10.77 -9.80 15.78
N ARG A 288 10.12 -10.77 16.44
CA ARG A 288 10.77 -11.99 16.92
C ARG A 288 9.97 -13.23 16.57
N CYS A 289 10.66 -14.33 16.33
CA CYS A 289 10.07 -15.66 16.19
C CYS A 289 10.89 -16.66 17.01
N ASP A 290 10.26 -17.34 17.96
CA ASP A 290 10.90 -18.33 18.85
C ASP A 290 12.18 -17.80 19.50
N GLY A 291 12.13 -16.56 19.99
CA GLY A 291 13.25 -15.87 20.64
C GLY A 291 14.34 -15.34 19.70
N ARG A 292 14.25 -15.58 18.38
CA ARG A 292 15.17 -15.02 17.38
C ARG A 292 14.63 -13.72 16.81
N GLU A 293 15.51 -12.76 16.60
CA GLU A 293 15.16 -11.50 15.94
C GLU A 293 14.97 -11.70 14.44
N VAL A 294 13.86 -11.18 13.92
CA VAL A 294 13.56 -11.11 12.49
C VAL A 294 13.78 -9.66 12.06
N PRO A 295 14.74 -9.39 11.15
CA PRO A 295 15.04 -8.03 10.74
C PRO A 295 13.82 -7.34 10.13
N VAL A 296 13.46 -6.17 10.66
CA VAL A 296 12.53 -5.26 10.01
C VAL A 296 13.31 -4.49 8.94
N PRO A 297 12.91 -4.55 7.65
CA PRO A 297 13.63 -3.84 6.59
C PRO A 297 13.74 -2.34 6.91
N ASP A 298 14.96 -1.80 6.80
CA ASP A 298 15.19 -0.39 6.99
C ASP A 298 14.71 0.37 5.75
N PRO A 299 13.66 1.20 5.86
CA PRO A 299 13.08 1.90 4.73
C PRO A 299 14.06 2.88 4.07
N GLU A 300 15.13 3.32 4.75
CA GLU A 300 16.13 4.21 4.15
C GLU A 300 17.05 3.51 3.14
N THR A 301 17.21 2.20 3.28
CA THR A 301 18.18 1.41 2.51
C THR A 301 17.53 0.29 1.70
N THR A 302 16.33 -0.15 2.06
CA THR A 302 15.57 -1.15 1.35
C THR A 302 14.85 -0.55 0.14
N ARG A 303 15.17 -1.04 -1.05
CA ARG A 303 14.42 -0.68 -2.26
C ARG A 303 13.08 -1.44 -2.28
N PRO A 304 11.99 -0.81 -2.72
CA PRO A 304 11.90 0.57 -3.20
C PRO A 304 11.42 1.58 -2.13
N LEU A 305 11.36 1.20 -0.85
CA LEU A 305 10.97 2.09 0.26
C LEU A 305 11.86 3.33 0.35
N ASP A 306 13.15 3.18 0.04
CA ASP A 306 14.14 4.25 0.01
C ASP A 306 13.74 5.43 -0.90
N LEU A 307 12.99 5.14 -1.98
CA LEU A 307 12.47 6.15 -2.88
C LEU A 307 11.30 6.94 -2.27
N PHE A 308 10.44 6.29 -1.48
CA PHE A 308 9.40 6.97 -0.71
C PHE A 308 10.01 7.82 0.41
N VAL A 309 11.05 7.33 1.08
CA VAL A 309 11.79 8.10 2.09
C VAL A 309 12.40 9.35 1.46
N ALA A 310 12.99 9.25 0.27
CA ALA A 310 13.52 10.41 -0.45
C ALA A 310 12.43 11.47 -0.73
N ALA A 311 11.26 11.04 -1.22
CA ALA A 311 10.12 11.94 -1.45
C ALA A 311 9.59 12.57 -0.15
N TYR A 312 9.58 11.82 0.96
CA TYR A 312 9.19 12.33 2.26
C TYR A 312 10.17 13.35 2.82
N ARG A 313 11.47 13.16 2.61
CA ARG A 313 12.50 14.12 3.03
C ARG A 313 12.38 15.46 2.30
N GLU A 314 12.11 15.46 0.99
CA GLU A 314 11.78 16.70 0.26
C GLU A 314 10.55 17.40 0.87
N LEU A 315 9.51 16.63 1.19
CA LEU A 315 8.30 17.16 1.81
C LEU A 315 8.60 17.77 3.20
N ALA A 316 9.41 17.10 4.00
CA ALA A 316 9.80 17.52 5.35
C ALA A 316 10.72 18.76 5.34
N ALA A 317 11.57 18.91 4.32
CA ALA A 317 12.41 20.10 4.12
C ALA A 317 11.62 21.34 3.66
N GLY A 318 10.29 21.21 3.45
CA GLY A 318 9.43 22.29 3.00
C GLY A 318 9.43 22.50 1.47
N GLU A 319 10.12 21.65 0.73
CA GLU A 319 10.24 21.71 -0.74
C GLU A 319 9.06 21.05 -1.47
N GLY A 320 8.19 20.34 -0.72
CA GLY A 320 7.01 19.68 -1.26
C GLY A 320 5.98 20.65 -1.87
N LYS A 321 5.39 20.24 -3.00
CA LYS A 321 4.34 20.96 -3.74
C LYS A 321 3.06 21.05 -2.90
N ARG A 322 2.54 22.27 -2.71
CA ARG A 322 1.26 22.53 -2.04
C ARG A 322 0.10 22.14 -2.96
N LEU A 323 -0.82 21.30 -2.48
CA LEU A 323 -2.02 20.90 -3.21
C LEU A 323 -3.26 21.62 -2.65
N GLU A 324 -4.05 22.20 -3.54
CA GLU A 324 -5.20 23.05 -3.19
C GLU A 324 -6.41 22.76 -4.08
N CYS A 325 -7.59 22.74 -3.45
CA CYS A 325 -8.86 22.87 -4.14
C CYS A 325 -9.19 24.36 -4.31
N ARG A 326 -9.56 24.78 -5.52
CA ARG A 326 -9.86 26.20 -5.82
C ARG A 326 -11.34 26.55 -5.64
N SER A 327 -12.23 25.58 -5.78
CA SER A 327 -13.68 25.74 -5.63
C SER A 327 -14.28 24.42 -5.14
N PRO A 328 -14.68 24.33 -3.86
CA PRO A 328 -14.48 25.32 -2.80
C PRO A 328 -12.99 25.51 -2.48
N ARG A 329 -12.60 26.69 -1.98
CA ARG A 329 -11.20 26.95 -1.60
C ARG A 329 -10.83 26.14 -0.35
N LYS A 330 -9.86 25.23 -0.48
CA LYS A 330 -9.35 24.44 0.65
C LYS A 330 -7.92 23.99 0.37
N TYR A 331 -7.05 24.12 1.36
CA TYR A 331 -5.72 23.54 1.32
C TYR A 331 -5.82 22.05 1.67
N LEU A 332 -5.27 21.20 0.80
CA LEU A 332 -5.46 19.74 0.88
C LEU A 332 -4.29 19.06 1.58
N GLY A 333 -3.06 19.50 1.30
CA GLY A 333 -1.85 18.91 1.84
C GLY A 333 -0.61 19.25 1.00
N ARG A 334 0.48 18.52 1.25
CA ARG A 334 1.74 18.64 0.49
C ARG A 334 2.10 17.33 -0.20
N LEU A 335 2.78 17.44 -1.34
CA LEU A 335 3.28 16.33 -2.14
C LEU A 335 4.79 16.48 -2.36
N GLY A 336 5.57 15.52 -1.92
CA GLY A 336 6.97 15.34 -2.32
C GLY A 336 7.09 14.27 -3.41
N LEU A 337 8.08 14.37 -4.30
CA LEU A 337 8.23 13.47 -5.45
C LEU A 337 9.71 13.17 -5.70
N ALA A 338 10.08 11.89 -5.64
CA ALA A 338 11.41 11.44 -5.98
C ALA A 338 11.38 10.54 -7.22
N LYS A 339 12.36 10.72 -8.11
CA LYS A 339 12.56 9.87 -9.30
C LYS A 339 13.98 9.30 -9.28
N ARG A 340 14.12 8.02 -9.65
CA ARG A 340 15.42 7.35 -9.73
C ARG A 340 15.48 6.41 -10.93
N VAL A 341 16.68 6.29 -11.51
CA VAL A 341 16.99 5.24 -12.48
C VAL A 341 17.54 4.04 -11.71
N GLY A 342 16.98 2.85 -11.93
CA GLY A 342 17.42 1.64 -11.27
C GLY A 342 16.67 0.42 -11.78
N LEU A 343 17.22 -0.76 -11.53
CA LEU A 343 16.57 -2.02 -11.89
C LEU A 343 15.28 -2.22 -11.07
N PRO A 344 14.24 -2.86 -11.66
CA PRO A 344 13.08 -3.35 -10.92
C PRO A 344 13.51 -4.23 -9.74
N VAL A 345 12.70 -4.24 -8.67
CA VAL A 345 12.94 -5.07 -7.49
C VAL A 345 11.83 -6.12 -7.44
N PRO A 346 12.14 -7.42 -7.30
CA PRO A 346 11.11 -8.44 -7.17
C PRO A 346 10.13 -8.11 -6.05
N ALA A 347 8.84 -8.31 -6.33
CA ALA A 347 7.81 -8.07 -5.34
C ALA A 347 7.88 -9.11 -4.21
N SER A 348 7.68 -8.63 -2.99
CA SER A 348 7.48 -9.45 -1.79
C SER A 348 5.98 -9.63 -1.54
N MET A 349 5.60 -10.58 -0.68
CA MET A 349 4.19 -10.71 -0.28
C MET A 349 3.66 -9.41 0.32
N ALA A 350 4.44 -8.76 1.20
CA ALA A 350 4.02 -7.51 1.83
C ALA A 350 3.93 -6.34 0.84
N SER A 351 4.82 -6.27 -0.17
CA SER A 351 4.72 -5.24 -1.20
C SER A 351 3.50 -5.45 -2.11
N LEU A 352 3.18 -6.70 -2.45
CA LEU A 352 1.97 -7.03 -3.20
C LEU A 352 0.71 -6.65 -2.43
N THR A 353 0.67 -6.92 -1.12
CA THR A 353 -0.41 -6.44 -0.24
C THR A 353 -0.51 -4.90 -0.22
N ALA A 354 0.63 -4.21 -0.34
CA ALA A 354 0.67 -2.75 -0.49
C ALA A 354 0.31 -2.26 -1.92
N GLY A 355 0.01 -3.16 -2.86
CA GLY A 355 -0.31 -2.86 -4.26
C GLY A 355 0.91 -2.59 -5.16
N ILE A 356 2.11 -2.92 -4.67
CA ILE A 356 3.39 -2.67 -5.32
C ILE A 356 4.00 -3.98 -5.82
N GLU A 357 4.08 -4.05 -7.14
CA GLU A 357 4.66 -5.15 -7.90
C GLU A 357 6.18 -4.90 -8.06
N ASP A 358 6.71 -5.07 -9.26
CA ASP A 358 8.14 -4.96 -9.60
C ASP A 358 8.62 -3.53 -9.87
N LEU A 359 7.73 -2.68 -10.40
CA LEU A 359 8.01 -1.31 -10.77
C LEU A 359 7.29 -0.30 -9.87
N VAL A 360 8.05 0.60 -9.23
CA VAL A 360 7.46 1.67 -8.41
C VAL A 360 7.15 2.92 -9.21
N HIS A 361 5.87 3.27 -9.20
CA HIS A 361 5.28 4.43 -9.86
C HIS A 361 4.06 4.89 -9.03
N HIS A 362 4.27 5.08 -7.72
CA HIS A 362 3.20 5.21 -6.73
C HIS A 362 3.39 6.45 -5.86
N VAL A 363 2.30 6.91 -5.24
CA VAL A 363 2.32 7.97 -4.23
C VAL A 363 1.76 7.40 -2.92
N CYS A 364 2.57 7.37 -1.87
CA CYS A 364 2.13 7.01 -0.54
C CYS A 364 1.20 8.11 -0.01
N LEU A 365 -0.06 7.79 0.26
CA LEU A 365 -1.05 8.69 0.83
C LEU A 365 -1.00 8.58 2.34
N MET A 366 -0.85 9.72 3.01
CA MET A 366 -0.72 9.76 4.47
C MET A 366 -1.70 10.73 5.12
N ARG A 367 -2.17 10.32 6.30
CA ARG A 367 -2.78 11.20 7.29
C ARG A 367 -1.80 12.28 7.77
N PRO A 368 -2.27 13.39 8.34
CA PRO A 368 -1.43 14.37 9.04
C PRO A 368 -0.60 13.74 10.17
N ALA A 369 -1.14 12.69 10.80
CA ALA A 369 -0.45 11.89 11.81
C ALA A 369 0.59 10.91 11.22
N GLU A 370 0.89 10.96 9.91
CA GLU A 370 1.85 10.08 9.23
C GLU A 370 1.50 8.59 9.34
N LEU A 371 0.19 8.32 9.28
CA LEU A 371 -0.35 6.99 9.07
C LEU A 371 -0.47 6.77 7.56
N VAL A 372 0.17 5.71 7.06
CA VAL A 372 0.03 5.29 5.65
C VAL A 372 -1.38 4.78 5.44
N VAL A 373 -2.12 5.42 4.54
CA VAL A 373 -3.45 4.98 4.12
C VAL A 373 -3.26 3.92 3.04
N SER A 374 -2.65 4.30 1.92
CA SER A 374 -2.44 3.45 0.76
C SER A 374 -1.31 3.95 -0.15
N TYR A 375 -0.94 3.14 -1.13
CA TYR A 375 0.01 3.50 -2.19
C TYR A 375 -0.74 3.72 -3.50
N PHE A 376 -1.06 4.98 -3.80
CA PHE A 376 -1.82 5.35 -4.98
C PHE A 376 -0.99 5.15 -6.25
N ARG A 377 -1.45 4.27 -7.15
CA ARG A 377 -0.80 3.97 -8.43
C ARG A 377 -0.94 5.14 -9.40
N GLY A 378 0.20 5.63 -9.90
CA GLY A 378 0.28 6.68 -10.90
C GLY A 378 0.44 6.14 -12.34
N PRO A 379 0.71 7.02 -13.32
CA PRO A 379 1.05 6.58 -14.68
C PRO A 379 2.37 5.79 -14.72
N LYS A 380 2.42 4.73 -15.53
CA LYS A 380 3.66 3.96 -15.72
C LYS A 380 4.74 4.84 -16.38
N PRO A 381 5.98 4.82 -15.86
CA PRO A 381 7.12 5.46 -16.50
C PRO A 381 7.34 4.91 -17.92
N PRO A 382 7.92 5.71 -18.84
CA PRO A 382 8.17 5.27 -20.22
C PRO A 382 9.27 4.19 -20.34
N SER A 383 9.97 3.89 -19.25
CA SER A 383 11.01 2.87 -19.19
C SER A 383 10.93 2.13 -17.87
N GLU A 384 11.07 0.80 -17.90
CA GLU A 384 11.10 -0.07 -16.71
C GLU A 384 12.34 0.16 -15.83
N LEU A 385 13.36 0.84 -16.36
CA LEU A 385 14.54 1.25 -15.60
C LEU A 385 14.35 2.58 -14.84
N GLN A 386 13.18 3.20 -14.98
CA GLN A 386 12.83 4.43 -14.29
C GLN A 386 11.73 4.14 -13.28
N SER A 387 11.97 4.46 -12.01
CA SER A 387 10.96 4.42 -10.96
C SER A 387 10.76 5.82 -10.39
N TYR A 388 9.55 6.12 -9.95
CA TYR A 388 9.28 7.30 -9.14
C TYR A 388 8.39 6.91 -7.96
N ALA A 389 8.59 7.61 -6.86
CA ALA A 389 7.72 7.52 -5.69
C ALA A 389 7.33 8.93 -5.26
N GLY A 390 6.11 9.08 -4.78
CA GLY A 390 5.64 10.30 -4.12
C GLY A 390 5.18 10.05 -2.71
N VAL A 391 5.10 11.11 -1.93
CA VAL A 391 4.46 11.09 -0.62
C VAL A 391 3.53 12.28 -0.53
N PHE A 392 2.23 12.01 -0.37
CA PHE A 392 1.23 13.02 -0.07
C PHE A 392 0.91 12.98 1.42
N ARG A 393 1.15 14.09 2.13
CA ARG A 393 0.73 14.28 3.52
C ARG A 393 -0.44 15.26 3.57
N ALA A 394 -1.57 14.78 4.04
CA ALA A 394 -2.77 15.59 4.25
C ALA A 394 -2.53 16.75 5.23
N ASP A 395 -3.23 17.86 5.01
CA ASP A 395 -3.28 18.97 5.95
C ASP A 395 -4.08 18.61 7.21
N THR A 396 -3.70 19.16 8.37
CA THR A 396 -4.43 18.93 9.63
C THR A 396 -5.90 19.34 9.56
N GLY A 397 -6.22 20.40 8.80
CA GLY A 397 -7.59 20.85 8.58
C GLY A 397 -8.41 19.98 7.61
N MET A 398 -7.83 18.89 7.09
CA MET A 398 -8.48 17.89 6.24
C MET A 398 -8.65 16.53 6.94
N ASP A 399 -8.16 16.37 8.16
CA ASP A 399 -8.09 15.09 8.86
C ASP A 399 -9.47 14.42 8.96
N GLU A 400 -10.46 15.10 9.55
CA GLU A 400 -11.82 14.56 9.69
C GLU A 400 -12.45 14.14 8.35
N ILE A 401 -12.22 14.93 7.30
CA ILE A 401 -12.80 14.69 5.97
C ILE A 401 -12.20 13.43 5.36
N TYR A 402 -10.87 13.30 5.39
CA TYR A 402 -10.22 12.09 4.92
C TYR A 402 -10.62 10.89 5.77
N ALA A 403 -10.88 11.03 7.08
CA ALA A 403 -11.20 9.90 7.95
C ALA A 403 -12.55 9.31 7.60
N ARG A 404 -13.54 10.18 7.36
CA ARG A 404 -14.85 9.74 6.86
C ARG A 404 -14.81 9.20 5.43
N ALA A 405 -13.76 9.50 4.67
CA ALA A 405 -13.55 8.91 3.35
C ALA A 405 -12.97 7.49 3.43
N GLU A 406 -12.46 7.06 4.59
CA GLU A 406 -11.79 5.76 4.74
C GLU A 406 -12.80 4.65 5.02
N PRO A 407 -12.61 3.45 4.46
CA PRO A 407 -13.31 2.26 4.93
C PRO A 407 -12.79 1.84 6.31
N PRO A 408 -13.43 0.85 6.95
CA PRO A 408 -13.03 0.36 8.26
C PRO A 408 -11.58 -0.13 8.41
N THR A 409 -10.97 -0.59 7.33
CA THR A 409 -9.59 -1.07 7.24
C THR A 409 -8.56 0.04 7.08
N HIS A 410 -9.02 1.29 6.94
CA HIS A 410 -8.19 2.49 6.77
C HIS A 410 -7.26 2.45 5.54
N ASP A 411 -7.55 1.61 4.55
CA ASP A 411 -6.65 1.26 3.44
C ASP A 411 -6.85 2.05 2.14
N SER A 412 -7.79 2.99 2.12
CA SER A 412 -8.13 3.76 0.92
C SER A 412 -8.93 5.02 1.26
N TRP A 413 -8.95 5.99 0.34
CA TRP A 413 -9.87 7.12 0.40
C TRP A 413 -10.94 6.98 -0.67
N ASN A 414 -12.19 6.85 -0.26
CA ASN A 414 -13.34 6.73 -1.13
C ASN A 414 -14.17 8.03 -1.15
N PRO A 415 -14.05 8.87 -2.20
CA PRO A 415 -14.85 10.10 -2.28
C PRO A 415 -16.35 9.87 -2.40
N HIS A 416 -16.80 8.65 -2.77
CA HIS A 416 -18.21 8.34 -2.95
C HIS A 416 -18.96 8.09 -1.63
N SER A 417 -18.25 7.84 -0.52
CA SER A 417 -18.86 7.74 0.81
C SER A 417 -19.24 9.11 1.38
N LEU A 418 -18.74 10.21 0.79
CA LEU A 418 -18.90 11.57 1.29
C LEU A 418 -19.96 12.36 0.51
N GLN A 419 -20.59 13.29 1.21
CA GLN A 419 -21.47 14.29 0.60
C GLN A 419 -20.66 15.48 0.06
N LEU A 420 -21.30 16.30 -0.79
CA LEU A 420 -20.72 17.58 -1.20
C LEU A 420 -20.71 18.58 -0.03
N PRO A 421 -19.68 19.44 0.10
CA PRO A 421 -18.54 19.59 -0.80
C PRO A 421 -17.34 18.67 -0.50
N GLU A 422 -17.40 17.86 0.55
CA GLU A 422 -16.26 17.10 1.07
C GLU A 422 -15.71 16.08 0.07
N SER A 423 -16.60 15.41 -0.66
CA SER A 423 -16.23 14.52 -1.76
C SER A 423 -15.42 15.24 -2.86
N THR A 424 -15.65 16.53 -3.08
CA THR A 424 -14.89 17.34 -4.05
C THR A 424 -13.44 17.52 -3.61
N PHE A 425 -13.18 17.67 -2.31
CA PHE A 425 -11.82 17.80 -1.79
C PHE A 425 -11.02 16.52 -1.99
N VAL A 426 -11.60 15.36 -1.68
CA VAL A 426 -10.93 14.06 -1.86
C VAL A 426 -10.69 13.78 -3.35
N ARG A 427 -11.69 13.98 -4.22
CA ARG A 427 -11.51 13.86 -5.69
C ARG A 427 -10.43 14.80 -6.22
N THR A 428 -10.43 16.04 -5.74
CA THR A 428 -9.43 17.03 -6.16
C THR A 428 -8.03 16.64 -5.70
N THR A 429 -7.89 15.97 -4.56
CA THR A 429 -6.60 15.46 -4.07
C THR A 429 -5.98 14.52 -5.09
N PHE A 430 -6.71 13.47 -5.49
CA PHE A 430 -6.26 12.53 -6.52
C PHE A 430 -5.92 13.22 -7.83
N ARG A 431 -6.80 14.10 -8.32
CA ARG A 431 -6.55 14.88 -9.55
C ARG A 431 -5.25 15.69 -9.47
N ARG A 432 -5.03 16.41 -8.37
CA ARG A 432 -3.83 17.25 -8.17
C ARG A 432 -2.55 16.42 -8.07
N ILE A 433 -2.64 15.21 -7.52
CA ILE A 433 -1.53 14.26 -7.51
C ILE A 433 -1.23 13.82 -8.95
N THR A 434 -2.23 13.37 -9.70
CA THR A 434 -2.06 12.96 -11.11
C THR A 434 -1.43 14.06 -11.97
N GLU A 435 -1.95 15.29 -11.89
CA GLU A 435 -1.37 16.46 -12.60
C GLU A 435 0.10 16.71 -12.23
N ALA A 436 0.51 16.43 -10.99
CA ALA A 436 1.90 16.58 -10.56
C ALA A 436 2.80 15.45 -11.09
N LEU A 437 2.27 14.23 -11.17
CA LEU A 437 2.98 13.07 -11.72
C LEU A 437 3.20 13.18 -13.23
N GLU A 438 2.19 13.66 -13.97
CA GLU A 438 2.31 13.92 -15.41
C GLU A 438 3.45 14.92 -15.69
N GLY A 439 3.49 16.04 -14.95
CA GLY A 439 4.59 17.01 -15.07
C GLY A 439 5.97 16.44 -14.74
N LEU A 440 6.08 15.51 -13.77
CA LEU A 440 7.33 14.84 -13.45
C LEU A 440 7.85 13.96 -14.61
N LEU A 441 6.94 13.32 -15.33
CA LEU A 441 7.27 12.48 -16.48
C LEU A 441 7.64 13.31 -17.71
N GLU A 442 6.95 14.43 -17.97
CA GLU A 442 7.25 15.36 -19.08
C GLU A 442 8.63 16.02 -18.95
N LEU A 443 9.01 16.43 -17.73
CA LEU A 443 10.31 17.04 -17.42
C LEU A 443 11.49 16.06 -17.58
N GLY A 444 11.23 14.76 -17.47
CA GLY A 444 12.23 13.70 -17.65
C GLY A 444 12.39 13.19 -19.08
N GLY A 445 11.52 13.60 -20.01
CA GLY A 445 11.45 13.09 -21.40
C GLY A 445 11.82 14.11 -22.48
N THR A 446 12.05 15.38 -22.13
CA THR A 446 12.35 16.45 -23.11
C THR A 446 13.78 16.96 -22.96
N ALA A 447 14.75 16.19 -23.47
CA ALA A 447 15.94 16.83 -24.00
C ALA A 447 15.47 17.75 -25.14
N ARG A 448 15.44 19.06 -24.88
CA ARG A 448 15.15 20.08 -25.90
C ARG A 448 15.98 19.76 -27.13
N GLY A 449 15.30 19.53 -28.26
CA GLY A 449 15.92 19.53 -29.57
C GLY A 449 16.58 20.89 -29.80
N GLY A 450 17.86 20.96 -29.47
CA GLY A 450 18.72 22.11 -29.60
C GLY A 450 20.14 21.57 -29.53
N GLY A 451 20.74 21.41 -30.70
CA GLY A 451 22.00 20.68 -30.87
C GLY A 451 23.07 21.09 -29.88
N SER A 452 23.57 20.12 -29.12
CA SER A 452 24.98 20.03 -28.75
C SER A 452 25.23 18.65 -28.13
N THR A 453 26.26 18.00 -28.67
CA THR A 453 26.95 16.81 -28.16
C THR A 453 26.73 16.57 -26.66
N ILE A 454 26.03 15.49 -26.31
CA ILE A 454 26.12 14.93 -24.95
C ILE A 454 27.58 14.54 -24.77
N SER A 455 28.30 15.32 -23.96
CA SER A 455 29.68 15.00 -23.59
C SER A 455 29.68 13.63 -22.93
N LEU A 456 30.39 12.66 -23.52
CA LEU A 456 30.58 11.32 -22.95
C LEU A 456 31.09 11.38 -21.49
N GLY A 457 31.72 12.49 -21.08
CA GLY A 457 32.14 12.70 -19.69
C GLY A 457 30.97 12.82 -18.69
N ALA A 458 29.83 13.38 -19.09
CA ALA A 458 28.64 13.48 -18.23
C ALA A 458 27.87 12.13 -18.13
N ALA A 459 27.97 11.29 -19.16
CA ALA A 459 27.47 9.92 -19.12
C ALA A 459 28.36 9.03 -18.24
N SER A 460 29.68 9.18 -18.30
CA SER A 460 30.63 8.40 -17.50
C SER A 460 30.42 8.54 -15.98
N GLY A 461 30.10 9.75 -15.48
CA GLY A 461 29.75 9.96 -14.08
C GLY A 461 28.43 9.30 -13.64
N ARG A 462 27.49 9.07 -14.56
CA ARG A 462 26.21 8.37 -14.31
C ARG A 462 26.32 6.86 -14.36
N PHE A 463 27.33 6.33 -15.06
CA PHE A 463 27.66 4.90 -15.09
C PHE A 463 28.69 4.50 -14.03
N ALA A 464 29.43 5.45 -13.45
CA ALA A 464 30.40 5.17 -12.38
C ALA A 464 29.75 4.50 -11.14
N SER A 465 28.49 4.86 -10.82
CA SER A 465 27.73 4.21 -9.75
C SER A 465 27.25 2.79 -10.07
N LEU A 466 27.18 2.43 -11.36
CA LEU A 466 26.86 1.06 -11.81
C LEU A 466 28.09 0.14 -11.81
N VAL A 467 29.31 0.71 -11.83
CA VAL A 467 30.57 -0.05 -11.85
C VAL A 467 31.16 -0.21 -10.44
N ALA A 468 30.81 0.67 -9.49
CA ALA A 468 31.35 0.63 -8.12
C ALA A 468 30.91 -0.58 -7.26
N GLY A 469 30.03 -1.45 -7.77
CA GLY A 469 29.58 -2.68 -7.09
C GLY A 469 30.26 -3.97 -7.57
N ALA A 470 31.20 -3.90 -8.52
CA ALA A 470 31.89 -5.08 -9.05
C ALA A 470 33.36 -5.08 -8.62
N ASP A 471 33.67 -5.83 -7.56
CA ASP A 471 35.04 -6.20 -7.22
C ASP A 471 35.67 -7.01 -8.37
N GLY A 472 36.79 -6.53 -8.91
CA GLY A 472 37.70 -7.38 -9.70
C GLY A 472 38.46 -6.72 -10.87
N LEU A 473 39.76 -6.49 -10.63
CA LEU A 473 40.87 -6.51 -11.60
C LEU A 473 41.05 -5.32 -12.59
N GLY A 474 41.82 -4.33 -12.13
CA GLY A 474 43.06 -3.83 -12.73
C GLY A 474 43.13 -3.50 -14.23
N GLY A 475 43.35 -2.22 -14.54
CA GLY A 475 43.84 -1.78 -15.86
C GLY A 475 43.91 -0.27 -15.99
N ALA A 476 44.99 0.33 -15.50
CA ALA A 476 45.26 1.76 -15.66
C ALA A 476 45.51 2.13 -17.13
N SER A 477 44.88 3.20 -17.61
CA SER A 477 45.53 4.11 -18.55
C SER A 477 45.08 5.55 -18.34
N ASP A 478 46.08 6.40 -18.48
CA ASP A 478 46.25 7.74 -17.95
C ASP A 478 45.63 8.77 -18.91
N PHE A 479 44.82 9.72 -18.43
CA PHE A 479 44.48 10.93 -19.20
C PHE A 479 44.50 12.16 -18.30
N LYS A 480 45.59 12.94 -18.43
CA LYS A 480 45.76 14.26 -17.83
C LYS A 480 44.84 15.29 -18.50
N PRO A 481 44.17 16.17 -17.75
CA PRO A 481 43.60 17.39 -18.30
C PRO A 481 44.60 18.57 -18.16
N ARG A 482 44.65 19.44 -19.18
CA ARG A 482 45.19 20.80 -19.05
C ARG A 482 44.15 21.84 -19.47
N PRO A 483 44.19 23.06 -18.90
CA PRO A 483 43.04 23.93 -18.80
C PRO A 483 43.12 25.22 -19.64
N GLY A 484 41.95 25.79 -19.92
CA GLY A 484 41.74 27.24 -20.00
C GLY A 484 41.55 27.84 -21.40
N ALA A 485 40.42 28.52 -21.60
CA ALA A 485 40.36 29.86 -22.19
C ALA A 485 38.97 30.47 -22.00
N ALA A 486 38.97 31.71 -21.50
CA ALA A 486 37.83 32.56 -21.26
C ALA A 486 37.50 33.45 -22.48
N SER A 487 36.50 34.32 -22.31
CA SER A 487 36.06 35.44 -23.17
C SER A 487 35.06 35.07 -24.27
N GLY A 488 34.07 35.86 -24.62
CA GLY A 488 33.68 37.22 -24.24
C GLY A 488 32.39 37.56 -24.99
N GLY A 489 31.55 38.43 -24.44
CA GLY A 489 30.21 38.69 -24.96
C GLY A 489 30.12 39.63 -26.16
N ARG A 490 28.94 39.70 -26.77
CA ARG A 490 28.22 40.93 -27.16
C ARG A 490 26.88 40.60 -27.85
N ALA A 491 25.82 41.26 -27.40
CA ALA A 491 24.70 41.68 -28.25
C ALA A 491 25.14 42.87 -29.13
N PRO A 492 24.48 43.17 -30.27
CA PRO A 492 23.18 43.87 -30.32
C PRO A 492 22.26 43.24 -31.39
N GLY A 493 21.02 43.60 -31.68
CA GLY A 493 20.19 44.78 -31.47
C GLY A 493 18.91 44.62 -32.31
N ALA A 494 18.01 45.59 -32.17
CA ALA A 494 16.60 45.59 -32.57
C ALA A 494 16.29 45.78 -34.08
N GLY A 495 15.04 45.45 -34.43
CA GLY A 495 14.28 45.83 -35.64
C GLY A 495 13.12 44.84 -35.81
N GLY A 496 11.83 45.16 -35.80
CA GLY A 496 11.15 46.36 -36.29
C GLY A 496 10.46 46.01 -37.61
N GLY A 497 9.17 45.64 -37.60
CA GLY A 497 8.42 45.31 -38.82
C GLY A 497 6.92 45.13 -38.56
N VAL A 498 6.15 46.09 -39.05
CA VAL A 498 4.69 46.23 -38.97
C VAL A 498 4.05 45.68 -40.25
N GLY A 499 2.85 45.09 -40.14
CA GLY A 499 1.79 45.24 -41.14
C GLY A 499 1.32 43.96 -41.85
N GLY A 500 -0.01 43.74 -41.87
CA GLY A 500 -0.66 42.92 -42.89
C GLY A 500 -1.89 42.12 -42.45
N SER A 501 -2.98 42.81 -42.08
CA SER A 501 -4.33 42.22 -42.06
C SER A 501 -4.84 42.15 -43.50
N ILE A 502 -5.14 40.95 -44.01
CA ILE A 502 -6.00 40.76 -45.20
C ILE A 502 -7.01 39.66 -44.87
N ASP A 503 -8.24 39.99 -45.22
CA ASP A 503 -9.48 39.28 -44.95
C ASP A 503 -9.91 38.47 -46.19
N ARG A 504 -10.72 37.42 -45.93
CA ARG A 504 -11.58 36.63 -46.85
C ARG A 504 -11.00 35.54 -47.75
N GLY A 505 -11.65 34.37 -47.66
CA GLY A 505 -11.88 33.50 -48.82
C GLY A 505 -12.01 32.02 -48.48
N GLY A 506 -13.22 31.55 -48.14
CA GLY A 506 -13.51 30.13 -48.01
C GLY A 506 -13.29 29.36 -49.32
N ARG A 507 -12.80 28.12 -49.19
CA ARG A 507 -12.92 27.09 -50.21
C ARG A 507 -13.28 25.75 -49.58
N ASP A 508 -14.45 25.32 -50.00
CA ASP A 508 -15.02 23.98 -49.97
C ASP A 508 -13.99 22.94 -50.47
N GLY A 509 -13.81 21.87 -49.70
CA GLY A 509 -12.87 20.79 -49.98
C GLY A 509 -13.52 19.46 -49.65
N SER A 510 -13.86 18.71 -50.70
CA SER A 510 -14.55 17.43 -50.71
C SER A 510 -14.10 16.45 -49.61
N ARG A 511 -15.05 15.98 -48.80
CA ARG A 511 -14.87 14.79 -47.94
C ARG A 511 -14.65 13.56 -48.83
N LEU A 512 -13.40 13.15 -49.01
CA LEU A 512 -13.07 11.81 -49.50
C LEU A 512 -13.61 10.80 -48.48
N ASN A 513 -14.45 9.87 -48.92
CA ASN A 513 -15.06 8.83 -48.10
C ASN A 513 -13.96 7.85 -47.65
N ARG A 514 -13.37 8.07 -46.48
CA ARG A 514 -12.40 7.13 -45.87
C ARG A 514 -13.20 5.99 -45.23
N GLY A 515 -13.03 4.77 -45.75
CA GLY A 515 -13.63 3.58 -45.15
C GLY A 515 -13.05 3.31 -43.75
N ARG A 516 -13.84 2.73 -42.86
CA ARG A 516 -13.46 2.43 -41.47
C ARG A 516 -12.67 1.11 -41.41
N ILE A 517 -11.64 1.08 -40.56
CA ILE A 517 -10.86 -0.11 -40.21
C ILE A 517 -11.09 -0.41 -38.73
N GLU A 518 -11.27 -1.69 -38.42
CA GLU A 518 -11.32 -2.18 -37.04
C GLU A 518 -10.10 -3.06 -36.78
N TYR A 519 -9.19 -2.63 -35.91
CA TYR A 519 -8.02 -3.42 -35.51
C TYR A 519 -8.42 -4.52 -34.53
N VAL A 520 -7.94 -5.74 -34.76
CA VAL A 520 -8.20 -6.90 -33.90
C VAL A 520 -6.94 -7.18 -33.08
N GLY A 521 -6.86 -6.57 -31.90
CA GLY A 521 -5.70 -6.70 -31.01
C GLY A 521 -4.50 -5.84 -31.42
N ASP A 522 -3.47 -5.87 -30.57
CA ASP A 522 -2.21 -5.15 -30.79
C ASP A 522 -1.31 -5.91 -31.80
N PRO A 523 -0.40 -5.21 -32.52
CA PRO A 523 0.57 -5.89 -33.38
C PRO A 523 1.44 -6.85 -32.58
N TYR A 524 1.70 -8.03 -33.14
CA TYR A 524 2.50 -9.07 -32.49
C TYR A 524 3.62 -9.57 -33.41
N LEU A 525 4.64 -10.19 -32.81
CA LEU A 525 5.73 -10.84 -33.55
C LEU A 525 5.35 -12.29 -33.84
N ASP A 526 5.59 -12.73 -35.08
CA ASP A 526 5.40 -14.09 -35.55
C ASP A 526 6.67 -14.59 -36.26
N SER A 527 6.82 -15.90 -36.42
CA SER A 527 7.95 -16.55 -37.10
C SER A 527 7.47 -17.30 -38.33
N ARG A 528 7.89 -16.88 -39.53
CA ARG A 528 7.50 -17.48 -40.81
C ARG A 528 8.71 -17.80 -41.67
N ASP A 529 8.80 -19.04 -42.13
CA ASP A 529 9.93 -19.57 -42.92
C ASP A 529 11.31 -19.27 -42.28
N GLY A 530 11.36 -19.27 -40.94
CA GLY A 530 12.57 -18.99 -40.16
C GLY A 530 12.92 -17.49 -40.03
N ALA A 531 12.07 -16.57 -40.48
CA ALA A 531 12.23 -15.13 -40.33
C ALA A 531 11.17 -14.53 -39.38
N THR A 532 11.59 -13.59 -38.53
CA THR A 532 10.68 -12.80 -37.68
C THR A 532 9.91 -11.79 -38.52
N VAL A 533 8.60 -11.72 -38.32
CA VAL A 533 7.69 -10.76 -38.96
C VAL A 533 6.81 -10.08 -37.91
N VAL A 534 6.37 -8.86 -38.20
CA VAL A 534 5.33 -8.15 -37.44
C VAL A 534 4.00 -8.37 -38.14
N VAL A 535 2.99 -8.77 -37.37
CA VAL A 535 1.64 -9.05 -37.87
C VAL A 535 0.63 -8.13 -37.19
N GLN A 536 -0.27 -7.54 -37.98
CA GLN A 536 -1.43 -6.80 -37.47
C GLN A 536 -2.71 -7.36 -38.08
N ASP A 537 -3.66 -7.71 -37.22
CA ASP A 537 -4.97 -8.23 -37.61
C ASP A 537 -5.98 -7.09 -37.69
N PHE A 538 -6.84 -7.09 -38.72
CA PHE A 538 -7.87 -6.07 -38.93
C PHE A 538 -9.12 -6.61 -39.64
N ARG A 539 -10.21 -5.86 -39.55
CA ARG A 539 -11.49 -6.10 -40.25
C ARG A 539 -11.97 -4.84 -40.94
N LEU A 540 -12.76 -5.05 -42.00
CA LEU A 540 -13.47 -3.98 -42.72
C LEU A 540 -14.96 -4.06 -42.40
N PRO A 541 -15.46 -3.28 -41.42
CA PRO A 541 -16.87 -3.33 -41.01
C PRO A 541 -17.82 -2.72 -42.05
N ASP A 542 -17.33 -1.87 -42.95
CA ASP A 542 -18.16 -1.20 -43.95
C ASP A 542 -18.41 -2.12 -45.15
N VAL A 543 -19.69 -2.26 -45.54
CA VAL A 543 -20.10 -3.08 -46.70
C VAL A 543 -19.72 -2.37 -48.00
N GLY A 544 -19.05 -3.08 -48.91
CA GLY A 544 -18.68 -2.59 -50.24
C GLY A 544 -17.24 -2.91 -50.64
N ASP A 545 -16.84 -2.57 -51.85
CA ASP A 545 -15.48 -2.82 -52.34
C ASP A 545 -14.48 -1.79 -51.81
N HIS A 546 -13.37 -2.28 -51.25
CA HIS A 546 -12.33 -1.48 -50.63
C HIS A 546 -10.95 -1.79 -51.23
N GLU A 547 -10.15 -0.75 -51.38
CA GLU A 547 -8.70 -0.85 -51.57
C GLU A 547 -7.99 -0.55 -50.24
N VAL A 548 -7.26 -1.54 -49.73
CA VAL A 548 -6.49 -1.44 -48.48
C VAL A 548 -5.01 -1.29 -48.81
N HIS A 549 -4.36 -0.34 -48.13
CA HIS A 549 -2.94 -0.06 -48.24
C HIS A 549 -2.28 -0.21 -46.87
N VAL A 550 -1.01 -0.59 -46.85
CA VAL A 550 -0.17 -0.58 -45.65
C VAL A 550 1.06 0.28 -45.86
N ASP A 551 1.30 1.18 -44.91
CA ASP A 551 2.52 1.95 -44.83
C ASP A 551 3.27 1.56 -43.55
N ALA A 552 4.41 0.89 -43.73
CA ALA A 552 5.29 0.49 -42.63
C ALA A 552 6.43 1.49 -42.45
N GLY A 553 6.65 1.96 -41.23
CA GLY A 553 7.69 2.92 -40.87
C GLY A 553 8.54 2.48 -39.68
N VAL A 554 9.67 3.14 -39.46
CA VAL A 554 10.53 2.93 -38.29
C VAL A 554 10.29 4.04 -37.28
N LEU A 555 10.15 3.67 -36.00
CA LEU A 555 10.07 4.61 -34.88
C LEU A 555 11.47 5.01 -34.40
N THR A 556 11.89 6.22 -34.74
CA THR A 556 13.11 6.85 -34.19
C THR A 556 12.73 7.73 -32.99
N GLY A 557 12.55 7.11 -31.82
CA GLY A 557 12.18 7.82 -30.58
C GLY A 557 10.67 8.11 -30.46
N PRO A 558 10.24 8.97 -29.51
CA PRO A 558 8.84 9.08 -29.13
C PRO A 558 8.01 9.80 -30.22
N GLY A 559 7.41 9.01 -31.11
CA GLY A 559 6.24 9.39 -31.91
C GLY A 559 6.48 10.15 -33.21
N THR A 560 7.73 10.27 -33.69
CA THR A 560 7.96 10.84 -35.02
C THR A 560 8.14 9.70 -36.01
N ARG A 561 7.10 9.46 -36.81
CA ARG A 561 7.11 8.48 -37.90
C ARG A 561 8.03 8.97 -39.01
N GLU A 562 9.10 8.23 -39.30
CA GLU A 562 10.02 8.54 -40.39
C GLU A 562 9.82 7.52 -41.52
N THR A 563 9.12 7.95 -42.58
CA THR A 563 8.86 7.12 -43.79
C THR A 563 9.97 7.22 -44.83
N GLU A 564 10.90 8.17 -44.69
CA GLU A 564 12.05 8.35 -45.58
C GLU A 564 13.34 7.96 -44.84
N PRO A 565 14.02 6.86 -45.21
CA PRO A 565 15.21 6.42 -44.50
C PRO A 565 16.39 7.38 -44.73
N PRO A 566 17.28 7.54 -43.73
CA PRO A 566 18.62 8.07 -43.94
C PRO A 566 19.36 7.25 -45.02
N ILE A 567 20.23 7.91 -45.80
CA ILE A 567 20.97 7.27 -46.91
C ILE A 567 21.71 6.02 -46.39
N GLY A 568 21.22 4.83 -46.77
CA GLY A 568 21.83 3.53 -46.47
C GLY A 568 21.19 2.67 -45.37
N ALA A 569 20.08 3.10 -44.73
CA ALA A 569 19.41 2.32 -43.68
C ALA A 569 18.38 1.30 -44.24
N ALA A 570 18.25 0.14 -43.61
CA ALA A 570 17.25 -0.88 -43.96
C ALA A 570 15.84 -0.41 -43.55
N VAL A 571 14.83 -0.65 -44.41
CA VAL A 571 13.43 -0.30 -44.15
C VAL A 571 12.54 -1.55 -44.01
N PRO A 572 11.46 -1.47 -43.22
CA PRO A 572 10.48 -2.55 -43.13
C PRO A 572 9.93 -2.90 -44.51
N THR A 573 9.83 -4.20 -44.79
CA THR A 573 9.39 -4.70 -46.09
C THR A 573 8.07 -5.43 -45.98
N PHE A 574 7.06 -4.98 -46.72
CA PHE A 574 5.79 -5.69 -46.85
C PHE A 574 6.02 -7.11 -47.39
N VAL A 575 5.36 -8.09 -46.77
CA VAL A 575 5.47 -9.51 -47.14
C VAL A 575 4.19 -9.94 -47.85
N ALA A 576 3.05 -9.93 -47.17
CA ALA A 576 1.78 -10.34 -47.74
C ALA A 576 0.58 -9.89 -46.88
N TRP A 577 -0.61 -9.96 -47.47
CA TRP A 577 -1.88 -10.01 -46.78
C TRP A 577 -2.35 -11.45 -46.67
N GLU A 578 -2.98 -11.82 -45.57
CA GLU A 578 -3.54 -13.16 -45.36
C GLU A 578 -4.96 -13.10 -44.81
N GLY A 579 -5.89 -13.75 -45.49
CA GLY A 579 -7.28 -13.94 -45.02
C GLY A 579 -7.44 -15.22 -44.20
N ASP A 580 -8.55 -15.31 -43.46
CA ASP A 580 -8.92 -16.46 -42.62
C ASP A 580 -9.04 -17.81 -43.35
N GLN A 581 -9.36 -17.82 -44.65
CA GLN A 581 -9.42 -19.02 -45.50
C GLN A 581 -8.08 -19.43 -46.13
N GLY A 582 -6.94 -18.93 -45.62
CA GLY A 582 -5.61 -19.23 -46.15
C GLY A 582 -5.32 -18.55 -47.49
N ARG A 583 -6.11 -17.54 -47.87
CA ARG A 583 -5.87 -16.71 -49.06
C ARG A 583 -4.71 -15.75 -48.77
N VAL A 584 -3.62 -15.90 -49.52
CA VAL A 584 -2.44 -15.01 -49.45
C VAL A 584 -2.43 -14.07 -50.65
N VAL A 585 -2.21 -12.78 -50.42
CA VAL A 585 -2.08 -11.75 -51.46
C VAL A 585 -0.76 -11.01 -51.26
N GLU A 586 0.16 -11.15 -52.21
CA GLU A 586 1.49 -10.52 -52.15
C GLU A 586 1.53 -9.12 -52.80
N ASP A 587 0.40 -8.66 -53.37
CA ASP A 587 0.29 -7.29 -53.88
C ASP A 587 0.23 -6.28 -52.73
N ARG A 588 0.87 -5.12 -52.89
CA ARG A 588 0.90 -4.06 -51.86
C ARG A 588 -0.47 -3.42 -51.62
N VAL A 589 -1.39 -3.58 -52.57
CA VAL A 589 -2.77 -3.11 -52.47
C VAL A 589 -3.71 -4.30 -52.39
N LEU A 590 -4.42 -4.44 -51.29
CA LEU A 590 -5.41 -5.49 -51.10
C LEU A 590 -6.79 -4.99 -51.56
N ARG A 591 -7.39 -5.69 -52.53
CA ARG A 591 -8.75 -5.40 -53.02
C ARG A 591 -9.73 -6.44 -52.52
N ILE A 592 -10.62 -6.06 -51.63
CA ILE A 592 -11.58 -6.95 -50.96
C ILE A 592 -12.93 -6.26 -50.75
N THR A 593 -13.99 -7.06 -50.71
CA THR A 593 -15.33 -6.59 -50.32
C THR A 593 -15.45 -6.68 -48.80
N GLY A 594 -15.75 -5.57 -48.13
CA GLY A 594 -15.93 -5.49 -46.68
C GLY A 594 -17.35 -5.83 -46.23
N GLY A 595 -17.54 -5.91 -44.91
CA GLY A 595 -18.84 -6.19 -44.27
C GLY A 595 -19.20 -7.68 -44.11
N ASP A 596 -18.28 -8.58 -44.44
CA ASP A 596 -18.45 -10.05 -44.32
C ASP A 596 -17.93 -10.63 -42.99
N GLY A 597 -17.27 -9.81 -42.16
CA GLY A 597 -16.70 -10.21 -40.87
C GLY A 597 -15.34 -10.92 -40.97
N THR A 598 -14.79 -11.06 -42.18
CA THR A 598 -13.51 -11.71 -42.45
C THR A 598 -12.37 -10.95 -41.77
N THR A 599 -11.50 -11.69 -41.05
CA THR A 599 -10.29 -11.11 -40.44
C THR A 599 -9.11 -11.24 -41.39
N TRP A 600 -8.47 -10.11 -41.67
CA TRP A 600 -7.30 -10.02 -42.51
C TRP A 600 -6.07 -9.69 -41.69
N ARG A 601 -4.92 -10.23 -42.10
CA ARG A 601 -3.63 -10.04 -41.44
C ARG A 601 -2.69 -9.37 -42.41
N VAL A 602 -2.05 -8.29 -41.99
CA VAL A 602 -0.94 -7.70 -42.73
C VAL A 602 0.37 -8.16 -42.13
N ILE A 603 1.29 -8.61 -42.98
CA ILE A 603 2.57 -9.20 -42.56
C ILE A 603 3.69 -8.34 -43.12
N VAL A 604 4.57 -7.86 -42.25
CA VAL A 604 5.71 -7.01 -42.60
C VAL A 604 6.97 -7.54 -41.94
N ARG A 605 8.06 -7.61 -42.69
CA ARG A 605 9.39 -7.92 -42.14
C ARG A 605 9.99 -6.64 -41.55
N PRO A 606 10.30 -6.60 -40.25
CA PRO A 606 10.86 -5.41 -39.61
C PRO A 606 12.29 -5.16 -40.10
N ALA A 607 12.74 -3.90 -40.05
CA ALA A 607 14.16 -3.60 -40.20
C ALA A 607 14.91 -4.03 -38.92
N ALA A 608 16.10 -4.64 -39.08
CA ALA A 608 16.89 -5.12 -37.95
C ALA A 608 17.17 -4.00 -36.93
N ASP A 609 17.05 -4.32 -35.63
CA ASP A 609 17.28 -3.40 -34.52
C ASP A 609 16.39 -2.14 -34.49
N THR A 610 15.17 -2.23 -35.05
CA THR A 610 14.19 -1.12 -35.07
C THR A 610 12.80 -1.53 -34.58
N VAL A 611 12.03 -0.57 -34.07
CA VAL A 611 10.59 -0.73 -33.81
C VAL A 611 9.82 -0.36 -35.08
N THR A 612 9.05 -1.31 -35.62
CA THR A 612 8.25 -1.11 -36.84
C THR A 612 6.82 -0.74 -36.48
N GLU A 613 6.34 0.40 -36.99
CA GLU A 613 4.94 0.83 -36.88
C GLU A 613 4.20 0.52 -38.18
N LEU A 614 2.97 0.00 -38.06
CA LEU A 614 2.11 -0.35 -39.19
C LEU A 614 0.87 0.55 -39.20
N ASP A 615 0.66 1.25 -40.31
CA ASP A 615 -0.56 2.03 -40.54
C ASP A 615 -1.31 1.43 -41.73
N VAL A 616 -2.47 0.86 -41.46
CA VAL A 616 -3.35 0.31 -42.50
C VAL A 616 -4.36 1.41 -42.86
N THR A 617 -4.48 1.72 -44.15
CA THR A 617 -5.43 2.73 -44.65
C THR A 617 -6.37 2.14 -45.70
N VAL A 618 -7.63 2.58 -45.69
CA VAL A 618 -8.67 2.07 -46.59
C VAL A 618 -9.24 3.20 -47.44
N ARG A 619 -9.44 2.89 -48.72
CA ARG A 619 -10.17 3.73 -49.67
C ARG A 619 -11.33 2.92 -50.23
N SER A 620 -12.55 3.44 -50.10
CA SER A 620 -13.70 2.85 -50.78
C SER A 620 -13.53 3.02 -52.29
N ALA A 621 -13.64 1.94 -53.06
CA ALA A 621 -13.61 2.02 -54.50
C ALA A 621 -14.89 2.76 -54.98
N PRO A 622 -14.80 3.72 -55.93
CA PRO A 622 -15.99 4.32 -56.51
C PRO A 622 -16.79 3.22 -57.21
N GLY A 623 -18.03 3.00 -56.75
CA GLY A 623 -18.91 1.97 -57.32
C GLY A 623 -19.00 2.12 -58.83
N GLN A 624 -18.67 1.05 -59.56
CA GLN A 624 -19.06 0.94 -60.96
C GLN A 624 -20.58 0.73 -60.98
N SER A 625 -21.28 1.69 -61.59
CA SER A 625 -22.70 1.63 -61.93
C SER A 625 -23.01 0.46 -62.86
#